data_AF-A0A7R9YKD6-F1
#
_entry.id   AF-A0A7R9YKD6-F1
#
_cell.length_a   1.000
_cell.length_b   1.000
_cell.length_c   1.000
_cell.angle_alpha   90.00
_cell.angle_beta   90.00
_cell.angle_gamma   90.00
#
_symmetry.space_group_name_H-M   'P 1'
#
loop_
_entity.id
_entity.type
_entity.pdbx_description
1 polymer ?
#
loop_
_entity_poly.entity_id
_entity_poly.type
_entity_poly.pdbx_seq_one_letter_code
_entity_poly.pdbx_strand_id
1 'polypeptide(L)'
;TEFGEWRDRLLALLASFQRPPFTLQRLCELLLNPQRVYTSTRKLMSALEKLLMVTKTIPATPQPSAPRGAAAEAPSAGSGAAGDESGASTSMLSHRNEAEG
;
A
#
# COMPACT_ATOMS: atom_id res chain seq x y z
N THR A 1 -28.16 22.73 18.55
CA THR A 1 -29.04 22.04 17.58
C THR A 1 -28.46 20.66 17.34
N GLU A 2 -29.30 19.62 17.17
CA GLU A 2 -28.82 18.24 16.96
C GLU A 2 -27.79 18.12 15.83
N PHE A 3 -27.92 18.95 14.78
CA PHE A 3 -26.98 18.99 13.66
C PHE A 3 -25.54 19.37 14.09
N GLY A 4 -25.38 20.30 15.03
CA GLY A 4 -24.08 20.76 15.48
C GLY A 4 -23.28 19.66 16.18
N GLU A 5 -23.93 18.96 17.11
CA GLU A 5 -23.34 17.81 17.82
C GLU A 5 -22.92 16.71 16.85
N TRP A 6 -23.74 16.45 15.84
CA TRP A 6 -23.47 15.44 14.81
C TRP A 6 -22.29 15.80 13.91
N ARG A 7 -22.21 17.06 13.50
CA ARG A 7 -21.07 17.61 12.76
C ARG A 7 -19.79 17.43 13.56
N ASP A 8 -19.82 17.82 14.84
CA ASP A 8 -18.64 17.77 15.70
C ASP A 8 -18.15 16.33 15.88
N ARG A 9 -19.08 15.37 15.99
CA ARG A 9 -18.77 13.93 16.00
C ARG A 9 -18.11 13.44 14.70
N LEU A 10 -18.63 13.84 13.53
CA LEU A 10 -18.02 13.50 12.22
C LEU A 10 -16.59 14.06 12.10
N LEU A 11 -16.39 15.30 12.55
CA LEU A 11 -15.06 15.94 12.53
C LEU A 11 -14.07 15.23 13.46
N ALA A 12 -14.51 14.83 14.65
CA ALA A 12 -13.69 14.05 15.57
C ALA A 12 -13.29 12.69 14.97
N LEU A 13 -14.21 11.99 14.29
CA LEU A 13 -13.91 10.74 13.59
C LEU A 13 -12.88 10.96 12.47
N LEU A 14 -13.07 11.99 11.64
CA LEU A 14 -12.11 12.34 10.59
C LEU A 14 -10.71 12.64 11.15
N ALA A 15 -10.63 13.38 12.25
CA ALA A 15 -9.37 13.73 12.90
C ALA A 15 -8.67 12.53 13.56
N SER A 16 -9.42 11.47 13.90
CA SER A 16 -8.85 10.28 14.57
C SER A 16 -8.09 9.34 13.63
N PHE A 17 -8.24 9.49 12.31
CA PHE A 17 -7.53 8.66 11.35
C PHE A 17 -6.04 9.02 11.28
N GLN A 18 -5.17 8.08 11.67
CA GLN A 18 -3.72 8.23 11.45
C GLN A 18 -3.32 8.14 9.98
N ARG A 19 -4.14 7.46 9.15
CA ARG A 19 -3.94 7.30 7.71
C ARG A 19 -5.30 7.31 6.99
N PRO A 20 -5.35 7.69 5.70
CA PRO A 20 -6.57 7.68 4.92
C PRO A 20 -7.30 6.32 4.99
N PRO A 21 -8.62 6.30 5.28
CA PRO A 21 -9.41 5.07 5.19
C PRO A 21 -9.61 4.69 3.72
N PHE A 22 -9.88 3.40 3.45
CA PHE A 22 -10.17 2.97 2.08
C PHE A 22 -11.44 3.61 1.49
N THR A 23 -12.29 4.18 2.36
CA THR A 23 -13.51 4.90 2.00
C THR A 23 -13.27 6.35 1.62
N LEU A 24 -12.04 6.88 1.66
CA LEU A 24 -11.77 8.30 1.39
C LEU A 24 -12.30 8.75 0.02
N GLN A 25 -12.11 7.94 -1.03
CA GLN A 25 -12.66 8.24 -2.35
C GLN A 25 -14.20 8.36 -2.31
N ARG A 26 -14.88 7.39 -1.70
CA ARG A 26 -16.34 7.38 -1.59
C ARG A 26 -16.87 8.55 -0.77
N LEU A 27 -16.13 8.94 0.27
CA LEU A 27 -16.41 10.14 1.05
C LEU A 27 -16.33 11.39 0.17
N CYS A 28 -15.25 11.57 -0.58
CA CYS A 28 -15.07 12.72 -1.47
C CYS A 28 -16.15 12.78 -2.55
N GLU A 29 -16.47 11.67 -3.22
CA GLU A 29 -17.56 11.60 -4.20
C GLU A 29 -18.90 12.08 -3.61
N LEU A 30 -19.20 11.63 -2.39
CA LEU A 30 -20.43 11.98 -1.70
C LEU A 30 -20.47 13.46 -1.33
N LEU A 31 -19.33 14.03 -0.90
CA LEU A 31 -19.21 15.45 -0.55
C LEU A 31 -19.25 16.38 -1.77
N LEU A 32 -18.77 15.94 -2.94
CA LEU A 32 -18.85 16.74 -4.17
C LEU A 32 -20.29 16.90 -4.66
N ASN A 33 -21.14 15.87 -4.51
CA ASN A 33 -22.50 15.88 -5.05
C ASN A 33 -23.55 15.27 -4.09
N PRO A 34 -23.70 15.78 -2.86
CA PRO A 34 -24.53 15.15 -1.84
C PRO A 34 -26.01 15.10 -2.23
N GLN A 35 -26.52 16.14 -2.91
CA GLN A 35 -27.93 16.24 -3.33
C GLN A 35 -28.29 15.24 -4.44
N ARG A 36 -27.30 14.75 -5.20
CA ARG A 36 -27.53 13.73 -6.25
C ARG A 36 -27.71 12.34 -5.66
N VAL A 37 -27.20 12.10 -4.46
CA VAL A 37 -27.19 10.78 -3.81
C VAL A 37 -28.23 10.68 -2.70
N TYR A 38 -28.46 11.77 -1.96
CA TYR A 38 -29.43 11.82 -0.87
C TYR A 38 -30.28 13.09 -0.92
N THR A 39 -31.59 12.91 -0.88
CA THR A 39 -32.58 14.00 -0.80
C THR A 39 -32.83 14.49 0.62
N SER A 40 -32.40 13.72 1.63
CA SER A 40 -32.60 14.03 3.04
C SER A 40 -31.28 14.22 3.75
N THR A 41 -31.14 15.33 4.48
CA THR A 41 -29.98 15.62 5.34
C THR A 41 -29.72 14.48 6.32
N ARG A 42 -30.76 13.87 6.90
CA ARG A 42 -30.62 12.75 7.84
C ARG A 42 -29.95 11.54 7.17
N LYS A 43 -30.34 11.20 5.94
CA LYS A 43 -29.73 10.09 5.18
C LYS A 43 -28.28 10.38 4.81
N LEU A 44 -27.98 11.62 4.40
CA LEU A 44 -26.61 12.05 4.11
C LEU A 44 -25.72 11.91 5.33
N MET A 45 -26.17 12.40 6.49
CA MET A 45 -25.42 12.32 7.74
C MET A 45 -25.15 10.86 8.14
N SER A 46 -26.18 10.01 8.12
CA SER A 46 -26.01 8.57 8.40
C SER A 46 -25.05 7.89 7.42
N ALA A 47 -25.04 8.27 6.14
CA ALA A 47 -24.10 7.72 5.17
C ALA A 47 -22.66 8.15 5.46
N LEU A 48 -22.43 9.42 5.81
CA LEU A 48 -21.12 9.93 6.19
C LEU A 48 -20.59 9.20 7.43
N GLU A 49 -21.40 9.05 8.48
CA GLU A 49 -20.98 8.32 9.68
C GLU A 49 -20.59 6.87 9.36
N LYS A 50 -21.38 6.18 8.52
CA LYS A 50 -21.05 4.81 8.11
C LYS A 50 -19.74 4.72 7.33
N LEU A 51 -19.42 5.71 6.50
CA LEU A 51 -18.16 5.76 5.76
C LEU A 51 -16.95 6.01 6.68
N LEU A 52 -17.15 6.75 7.78
CA LEU A 52 -16.11 7.09 8.77
C LEU A 52 -15.98 6.04 9.89
N MET A 53 -17.00 5.23 10.16
CA MET A 53 -16.91 4.13 11.12
C MET A 53 -16.14 2.92 10.60
N VAL A 54 -15.75 2.92 9.33
CA VAL A 54 -14.97 1.84 8.72
C VAL A 54 -13.54 1.83 9.29
N THR A 55 -13.24 0.79 10.07
CA THR A 55 -12.02 0.69 10.89
C THR A 55 -10.79 0.17 10.14
N LYS A 56 -10.90 -0.23 8.87
CA LYS A 56 -9.74 -0.72 8.10
C LYS A 56 -9.08 0.44 7.35
N THR A 57 -7.89 0.83 7.79
CA THR A 57 -7.01 1.73 7.03
C THR A 57 -6.23 0.90 6.01
N ILE A 58 -5.95 1.45 4.82
CA ILE A 58 -5.25 0.73 3.75
C ILE A 58 -3.84 0.38 4.24
N PRO A 59 -3.44 -0.89 4.45
CA PRO A 59 -2.09 -1.22 4.91
C PRO A 59 -1.05 -0.65 3.92
N ALA A 60 0.04 -0.08 4.43
CA ALA A 60 1.14 0.34 3.58
C ALA A 60 1.67 -0.93 2.89
N THR A 61 1.57 -1.00 1.57
CA THR A 61 2.16 -2.12 0.83
C THR A 61 3.67 -2.03 1.06
N PRO A 62 4.35 -3.05 1.61
CA PRO A 62 5.80 -3.08 1.53
C PRO A 62 6.13 -3.04 0.03
N GLN A 63 6.81 -1.99 -0.39
CA GLN A 63 7.27 -1.83 -1.76
C GLN A 63 7.97 -3.13 -2.17
N PRO A 64 7.63 -3.75 -3.32
CA PRO A 64 8.41 -4.85 -3.82
C PRO A 64 9.82 -4.30 -4.07
N SER A 65 10.77 -4.68 -3.19
CA SER A 65 12.19 -4.46 -3.43
C SER A 65 12.48 -5.10 -4.78
N ALA A 66 12.73 -4.27 -5.77
CA ALA A 66 12.91 -4.69 -7.16
C ALA A 66 13.85 -5.90 -7.24
N PRO A 67 13.62 -6.85 -8.16
CA PRO A 67 14.59 -7.92 -8.38
C PRO A 67 15.90 -7.27 -8.82
N ARG A 68 16.93 -7.39 -7.97
CA ARG A 68 18.27 -6.85 -8.21
C ARG A 68 18.91 -7.60 -9.37
N GLY A 69 18.58 -7.20 -10.59
CA GLY A 69 19.24 -7.61 -11.82
C GLY A 69 20.01 -6.43 -12.41
N ALA A 70 21.25 -6.23 -11.96
CA ALA A 70 22.41 -5.76 -12.76
C ALA A 70 23.58 -5.32 -11.85
N ALA A 71 24.74 -5.91 -12.12
CA ALA A 71 26.11 -5.41 -11.91
C ALA A 71 26.66 -5.23 -10.48
N ALA A 72 27.49 -6.22 -10.09
CA ALA A 72 28.80 -6.13 -9.44
C ALA A 72 29.14 -4.91 -8.54
N GLU A 73 29.29 -5.16 -7.23
CA GLU A 73 30.52 -4.88 -6.47
C GLU A 73 30.59 -5.81 -5.24
N ALA A 74 31.82 -6.21 -4.90
CA ALA A 74 32.19 -7.37 -4.09
C ALA A 74 32.21 -7.09 -2.55
N PRO A 75 32.48 -8.11 -1.69
CA PRO A 75 32.03 -8.17 -0.30
C PRO A 75 33.04 -7.65 0.74
N SER A 76 32.55 -7.15 1.87
CA SER A 76 33.33 -6.93 3.09
C SER A 76 33.16 -8.12 4.05
N ALA A 77 34.26 -8.83 4.31
CA ALA A 77 34.44 -9.88 5.33
C ALA A 77 34.17 -9.38 6.78
N GLY A 78 33.95 -10.18 7.83
CA GLY A 78 33.95 -11.64 8.11
C GLY A 78 33.00 -11.91 9.30
N SER A 79 32.74 -13.11 9.82
CA SER A 79 33.60 -14.23 10.19
C SER A 79 32.71 -15.47 10.43
N GLY A 80 33.14 -16.66 10.00
CA GLY A 80 32.42 -17.91 10.25
C GLY A 80 33.20 -19.11 9.74
N ALA A 81 33.64 -19.95 10.68
CA ALA A 81 34.64 -20.99 10.50
C ALA A 81 34.14 -22.26 9.77
N ALA A 82 35.08 -22.88 9.06
CA ALA A 82 35.35 -24.31 8.90
C ALA A 82 34.22 -25.26 8.45
N GLY A 83 34.45 -25.90 7.30
CA GLY A 83 33.73 -27.08 6.85
C GLY A 83 34.16 -27.48 5.44
N ASP A 84 35.17 -28.35 5.38
CA ASP A 84 35.73 -28.99 4.20
C ASP A 84 34.67 -29.83 3.46
N GLU A 85 34.64 -29.79 2.12
CA GLU A 85 34.71 -31.01 1.31
C GLU A 85 34.95 -30.69 -0.17
N SER A 86 36.04 -31.25 -0.67
CA SER A 86 36.64 -31.11 -1.99
C SER A 86 36.09 -32.18 -2.95
N GLY A 87 35.71 -31.78 -4.17
CA GLY A 87 35.35 -32.70 -5.24
C GLY A 87 35.12 -31.99 -6.58
N ALA A 88 36.21 -31.63 -7.25
CA ALA A 88 36.24 -30.93 -8.54
C ALA A 88 35.72 -31.77 -9.71
N SER A 89 35.18 -31.12 -10.76
CA SER A 89 35.68 -31.24 -12.15
C SER A 89 34.95 -30.35 -13.16
N THR A 90 35.76 -29.61 -13.93
CA THR A 90 35.66 -29.32 -15.40
C THR A 90 34.40 -28.60 -15.91
N SER A 91 34.40 -27.31 -16.25
CA SER A 91 35.17 -26.50 -17.23
C SER A 91 34.83 -26.71 -18.72
N MET A 92 34.63 -25.56 -19.39
CA MET A 92 34.58 -25.28 -20.85
C MET A 92 33.24 -25.56 -21.55
N LEU A 93 32.73 -24.81 -22.54
CA LEU A 93 33.24 -23.77 -23.45
C LEU A 93 31.97 -23.09 -24.03
N SER A 94 31.72 -21.78 -23.86
CA SER A 94 32.08 -20.69 -24.80
C SER A 94 31.28 -20.62 -26.12
N HIS A 95 30.69 -19.43 -26.36
CA HIS A 95 30.37 -18.81 -27.66
C HIS A 95 29.20 -19.43 -28.48
N ARG A 96 28.35 -18.72 -29.24
CA ARG A 96 28.15 -17.32 -29.67
C ARG A 96 26.90 -17.38 -30.60
N ASN A 97 25.81 -16.68 -30.26
CA ASN A 97 25.21 -15.53 -30.95
C ASN A 97 24.75 -15.72 -32.42
N GLU A 98 23.52 -15.24 -32.67
CA GLU A 98 22.91 -14.75 -33.94
C GLU A 98 22.50 -15.83 -34.96
N ALA A 99 21.48 -15.69 -35.81
CA ALA A 99 20.77 -14.50 -36.27
C ALA A 99 19.48 -14.93 -36.99
N GLU A 100 18.57 -13.95 -37.13
CA GLU A 100 17.80 -13.63 -38.34
C GLU A 100 16.72 -14.60 -38.89
N GLY A 101 15.62 -13.98 -39.33
CA GLY A 101 14.76 -14.49 -40.40
C GLY A 101 13.28 -14.58 -40.07
#